data_AF-F5YN23-F1
#
_entry.id   AF-F5YN23-F1
#
_cell.length_a   1.000
_cell.length_b   1.000
_cell.length_c   1.000
_cell.angle_alpha   90.00
_cell.angle_beta   90.00
_cell.angle_gamma   90.00
#
_symmetry.space_group_name_H-M   'P 1'
#
loop_
_entity.id
_entity.type
_entity.pdbx_description
1 polymer ?
#
loop_
_entity_poly.entity_id
_entity_poly.type
_entity_poly.pdbx_seq_one_letter_code
_entity_poly.pdbx_strand_id
1 'polypeptide(L)' 'MPQAQSMTIGEKLDMRMKSLELEKQGKLVEAEKLKKQIPLAPYLAKFYKEHLGLGALLKTGWNLSEAVAKYGSDFLS' A
#
# COMPACT_ATOMS: atom_id res chain seq x y z
N MET A 1 4.23 -16.84 17.33
CA MET A 1 3.36 -16.39 16.21
C MET A 1 4.26 -15.92 15.08
N PRO A 2 4.04 -16.32 13.82
CA PRO A 2 4.88 -15.82 12.73
C PRO A 2 4.60 -14.33 12.60
N GLN A 3 5.61 -13.51 12.89
CA GLN A 3 5.59 -12.09 12.59
C GLN A 3 5.37 -11.98 11.08
N ALA A 4 4.25 -11.40 10.66
CA ALA A 4 4.09 -10.98 9.28
C ALA A 4 5.28 -10.08 8.98
N GLN A 5 6.21 -10.54 8.13
CA GLN A 5 7.37 -9.74 7.75
C GLN A 5 6.85 -8.54 6.97
N SER A 6 6.69 -7.41 7.66
CA SER A 6 6.47 -6.12 7.03
C SER A 6 7.70 -5.82 6.19
N MET A 7 7.49 -5.37 4.95
CA MET A 7 8.59 -4.95 4.08
C MET A 7 9.47 -3.93 4.81
N THR A 8 10.78 -4.12 4.68
CA THR A 8 11.77 -3.14 5.13
C THR A 8 11.64 -1.83 4.36
N ILE A 9 12.19 -0.76 4.92
CA ILE A 9 12.24 0.54 4.22
C ILE A 9 13.03 0.41 2.90
N GLY A 10 14.11 -0.38 2.88
CA GLY A 10 14.91 -0.64 1.69
C GLY A 10 14.09 -1.27 0.56
N GLU A 11 13.37 -2.36 0.85
CA GLU A 11 12.52 -3.02 -0.15
C GLU A 11 11.42 -2.10 -0.69
N LYS A 12 10.82 -1.27 0.18
CA LYS A 12 9.81 -0.29 -0.26
C LYS A 12 10.41 0.76 -1.18
N LEU A 13 11.62 1.24 -0.88
CA LEU A 13 12.33 2.21 -1.71
C LEU A 13 12.71 1.59 -3.06
N ASP A 14 13.22 0.36 -3.08
CA ASP A 14 13.59 -0.33 -4.31
C ASP A 14 12.37 -0.54 -5.23
N MET A 15 11.24 -0.98 -4.66
CA MET A 15 9.98 -1.10 -5.41
C MET A 15 9.49 0.26 -5.92
N ARG A 16 9.64 1.33 -5.12
CA ARG A 16 9.26 2.68 -5.55
C ARG A 16 10.14 3.17 -6.69
N MET A 17 11.45 2.93 -6.63
CA MET A 17 12.40 3.30 -7.68
C MET A 17 12.10 2.55 -8.98
N LYS A 18 11.85 1.23 -8.90
CA LYS A 18 11.46 0.42 -10.05
C LYS A 18 10.13 0.89 -10.66
N SER A 19 9.18 1.30 -9.83
CA SER A 19 7.92 1.87 -10.31
C SER A 19 8.15 3.18 -11.07
N LEU A 20 9.00 4.08 -10.56
CA LEU A 20 9.34 5.33 -11.25
C LEU A 20 10.05 5.07 -12.59
N GLU A 21 10.88 4.03 -12.66
CA GLU A 21 11.50 3.62 -13.92
C GLU A 21 10.47 3.13 -14.95
N LEU A 22 9.49 2.32 -14.52
CA LEU A 22 8.37 1.91 -15.36
C LEU A 22 7.56 3.12 -15.88
N GLU A 23 7.33 4.13 -15.04
CA GLU A 23 6.66 5.37 -15.46
C GLU A 23 7.46 6.12 -16.52
N LYS A 24 8.78 6.22 -16.36
CA LYS A 24 9.67 6.83 -17.37
C LYS A 24 9.67 6.08 -18.71
N GLN A 25 9.40 4.77 -18.68
CA GLN A 25 9.25 3.93 -19.87
C GLN A 25 7.82 3.96 -20.46
N GLY A 26 6.90 4.74 -19.89
CA GLY A 26 5.49 4.78 -20.31
C GLY A 26 4.65 3.56 -19.87
N LYS A 27 5.21 2.67 -19.06
CA LYS A 27 4.56 1.45 -18.54
C LYS A 27 3.73 1.76 -17.28
N LEU A 28 2.73 2.61 -17.46
CA LEU A 28 1.96 3.19 -16.35
C LEU A 28 1.16 2.13 -15.57
N VAL A 29 0.61 1.12 -16.26
CA VAL A 29 -0.19 0.06 -15.62
C VAL A 29 0.68 -0.82 -14.73
N GLU A 30 1.86 -1.22 -15.19
CA GLU A 30 2.83 -1.99 -14.41
C GLU A 30 3.37 -1.16 -13.25
N ALA A 31 3.66 0.12 -13.47
CA ALA A 31 4.08 1.03 -12.42
C ALA A 31 3.03 1.16 -11.31
N GLU A 32 1.75 1.32 -11.68
CA GLU A 32 0.64 1.41 -10.74
C GLU A 32 0.44 0.11 -9.95
N LYS A 33 0.46 -1.05 -10.64
CA LYS A 33 0.41 -2.36 -9.98
C LYS A 33 1.53 -2.51 -8.95
N LEU A 34 2.75 -2.11 -9.30
CA LEU A 34 3.89 -2.18 -8.39
C LEU A 34 3.74 -1.23 -7.20
N LYS A 35 3.24 0.00 -7.41
CA LYS A 35 2.94 0.94 -6.31
C LYS A 35 1.95 0.33 -5.33
N LYS A 36 0.88 -0.29 -5.83
CA LYS A 36 -0.19 -0.87 -5.01
C LYS A 36 0.26 -2.06 -4.16
N GLN A 37 1.35 -2.74 -4.54
CA GLN A 37 1.95 -3.80 -3.73
C GLN A 37 2.71 -3.28 -2.51
N ILE A 38 3.24 -2.06 -2.58
CA ILE A 38 3.93 -1.41 -1.45
C ILE A 38 2.89 -1.14 -0.36
N PRO A 39 3.10 -1.61 0.89
CA PRO A 39 2.19 -1.31 1.99
C PRO A 39 1.97 0.19 2.12
N LEU A 40 0.70 0.59 2.04
CA LEU A 40 0.31 1.98 2.27
C LEU A 40 0.58 2.31 3.74
N ALA A 41 1.22 3.46 3.97
CA ALA A 41 1.52 3.89 5.32
C ALA A 41 0.23 3.94 6.16
N PRO A 42 0.21 3.39 7.39
CA PRO A 42 -1.02 3.25 8.17
C PRO A 42 -1.79 4.56 8.34
N TYR A 43 -1.09 5.67 8.57
CA TYR A 43 -1.74 6.97 8.75
C TYR A 43 -2.44 7.46 7.47
N LEU A 44 -1.89 7.17 6.28
CA LEU A 44 -2.54 7.47 5.00
C LEU A 44 -3.75 6.57 4.78
N ALA A 45 -3.63 5.27 5.11
CA ALA A 45 -4.75 4.35 5.03
C ALA A 45 -5.91 4.82 5.91
N LYS A 46 -5.62 5.24 7.15
CA LYS A 46 -6.62 5.82 8.07
C LYS A 46 -7.24 7.09 7.50
N PHE A 47 -6.41 8.03 7.03
CA PHE A 47 -6.88 9.26 6.39
C PHE A 47 -7.81 8.97 5.21
N TYR A 48 -7.46 8.04 4.31
CA TYR A 48 -8.31 7.66 3.20
C TYR A 48 -9.59 6.95 3.64
N LYS A 49 -9.55 6.09 4.66
CA LYS A 49 -10.77 5.48 5.23
C LYS A 49 -11.72 6.56 5.73
N GLU A 50 -11.21 7.57 6.42
CA GLU A 50 -12.01 8.66 7.00
C GLU A 50 -12.61 9.59 5.93
N HIS A 51 -11.89 9.87 4.85
CA HIS A 51 -12.32 10.85 3.84
C HIS A 51 -13.05 10.24 2.64
N LEU A 52 -12.70 9.00 2.25
CA LEU A 52 -13.29 8.31 1.10
C LEU A 52 -14.30 7.22 1.52
N GLY A 53 -14.26 6.81 2.79
CA GLY A 53 -14.97 5.64 3.28
C GLY A 53 -14.23 4.33 2.98
N LEU A 54 -14.52 3.30 3.78
CA LEU A 54 -13.91 1.97 3.67
C LEU A 54 -14.11 1.35 2.28
N GLY A 55 -15.32 1.41 1.74
CA GLY A 55 -15.63 0.81 0.44
C GLY A 55 -14.80 1.41 -0.71
N ALA A 56 -14.56 2.72 -0.71
CA ALA A 56 -13.71 3.36 -1.71
C ALA A 56 -12.24 3.00 -1.49
N LEU A 57 -11.78 2.99 -0.24
CA LEU A 57 -10.43 2.57 0.11
C LEU A 57 -10.13 1.15 -0.38
N LEU A 58 -11.02 0.19 -0.15
CA LEU A 58 -10.83 -1.19 -0.63
C LEU A 58 -10.77 -1.29 -2.16
N LYS A 59 -11.58 -0.50 -2.88
CA LYS A 59 -11.58 -0.46 -4.35
C LYS A 59 -10.29 0.09 -4.95
N THR A 60 -9.50 0.85 -4.19
CA THR A 60 -8.19 1.35 -4.68
C THR A 60 -7.20 0.21 -4.94
N GLY A 61 -7.33 -0.93 -4.25
CA GLY A 61 -6.41 -2.05 -4.35
C GLY A 61 -5.03 -1.80 -3.70
N TRP A 62 -4.89 -0.78 -2.84
CA TRP A 62 -3.67 -0.59 -2.06
C TRP A 62 -3.45 -1.74 -1.08
N ASN A 63 -2.19 -2.11 -0.86
CA ASN A 63 -1.81 -3.03 0.20
C ASN A 63 -2.00 -2.36 1.58
N LEU A 64 -2.94 -2.86 2.38
CA LEU A 64 -3.29 -2.33 3.71
C LEU A 64 -2.71 -3.15 4.87
N SER A 65 -1.76 -4.06 4.60
CA SER A 65 -1.20 -4.98 5.61
C SER A 65 -0.64 -4.26 6.83
N GLU A 66 0.04 -3.12 6.65
CA GLU A 66 0.58 -2.33 7.77
C GLU A 66 -0.50 -1.59 8.55
N ALA A 67 -1.58 -1.17 7.89
CA ALA A 67 -2.72 -0.58 8.57
C ALA A 67 -3.40 -1.62 9.48
N VAL A 68 -3.57 -2.84 8.99
CA VAL A 68 -4.07 -3.97 9.79
C VAL A 68 -3.12 -4.32 10.93
N ALA A 69 -1.81 -4.36 10.70
CA ALA A 69 -0.83 -4.63 11.75
C ALA A 69 -0.85 -3.55 12.85
N LYS A 70 -1.12 -2.29 12.49
CA LYS A 70 -1.14 -1.17 13.44
C LYS A 70 -2.47 -0.98 14.16
N TYR A 71 -3.59 -1.09 13.46
CA TYR A 71 -4.93 -0.75 13.96
C TYR A 71 -5.81 -1.98 14.25
N GLY A 72 -5.33 -3.18 13.93
CA GLY A 72 -6.05 -4.44 14.08
C GLY A 72 -6.87 -4.81 12.84
N SER A 73 -7.37 -6.05 12.82
CA SER A 73 -8.19 -6.59 11.74
C SER A 73 -9.49 -5.80 11.53
N ASP A 74 -10.04 -5.22 12.59
CA ASP A 74 -11.24 -4.37 12.56
C ASP A 74 -11.03 -3.08 11.76
N PHE A 75 -9.79 -2.74 11.40
CA PHE A 75 -9.53 -1.62 10.49
C PHE A 75 -10.21 -1.79 9.13
N LEU A 76 -10.41 -3.03 8.68
CA LEU A 76 -11.07 -3.34 7.42
C LEU A 76 -12.57 -3.63 7.56
N SER A 77 -13.14 -3.41 8.74
CA SER A 77 -14.58 -3.52 9.04
C SER A 77 -15.23 -2.15 9.25
#